data_AF-A0A1B6EJ37-F1
#
_entry.id   AF-A0A1B6EJ37-F1
#
_cell.length_a   1.000
_cell.length_b   1.000
_cell.length_c   1.000
_cell.angle_alpha   90.00
_cell.angle_beta   90.00
_cell.angle_gamma   90.00
#
_symmetry.space_group_name_H-M   'P 1'
#
loop_
_entity.id
_entity.type
_entity.pdbx_description
1 polymer ?
#
loop_
_entity_poly.entity_id
_entity_poly.type
_entity_poly.pdbx_seq_one_letter_code
_entity_poly.pdbx_strand_id
1 'polypeptide(L)'
;YLGPTITQLLKLGSDDVVGVLLKDLSFTSADFAFCCVGDNQAVLADDAGSHWSLLFIDIKANVSYHLDSLSPYNYENARKVSENLSFKESNVVEISCPRQKNDFECGLNVLVNTRIISQGFCKGAA
;
A
#
# COMPACT_ATOMS: atom_id res chain seq x y z
N TYR A 1 9.93 -1.19 -0.52
CA TYR A 1 8.76 -1.40 -1.42
C TYR A 1 8.23 -2.79 -1.16
N LEU A 2 6.93 -2.89 -0.85
CA LEU A 2 6.21 -4.14 -0.63
C LEU A 2 5.39 -4.41 -1.88
N GLY A 3 5.83 -5.41 -2.67
CA GLY A 3 5.17 -5.76 -3.92
C GLY A 3 3.75 -6.29 -3.74
N PRO A 4 3.01 -6.53 -4.84
CA PRO A 4 1.62 -7.00 -4.79
C PRO A 4 1.42 -8.26 -3.95
N THR A 5 2.28 -9.28 -4.11
CA THR A 5 2.18 -10.54 -3.34
C THR A 5 2.33 -10.32 -1.84
N ILE A 6 3.32 -9.52 -1.44
CA ILE A 6 3.58 -9.21 -0.03
C ILE A 6 2.42 -8.38 0.54
N THR A 7 1.92 -7.41 -0.20
CA THR A 7 0.77 -6.59 0.20
C THR A 7 -0.50 -7.44 0.31
N GLN A 8 -0.71 -8.40 -0.58
CA GLN A 8 -1.84 -9.33 -0.51
C GLN A 8 -1.77 -10.26 0.70
N LEU A 9 -0.57 -10.76 1.03
CA LEU A 9 -0.33 -11.54 2.26
C LEU A 9 -0.53 -10.69 3.50
N LEU A 10 -0.10 -9.42 3.50
CA LEU A 10 -0.41 -8.49 4.59
C LEU A 10 -1.90 -8.24 4.72
N LYS A 11 -2.65 -8.19 3.62
CA LYS A 11 -4.08 -7.88 3.63
C LYS A 11 -4.95 -9.05 4.09
N LEU A 12 -4.62 -10.28 3.67
CA LEU A 12 -5.48 -11.46 3.82
C LEU A 12 -4.83 -12.64 4.56
N GLY A 13 -3.53 -12.56 4.86
CA GLY A 13 -2.83 -13.60 5.61
C GLY A 13 -3.34 -13.69 7.05
N SER A 14 -3.15 -14.86 7.67
CA SER A 14 -3.37 -15.01 9.11
C SER A 14 -2.33 -14.23 9.91
N ASP A 15 -2.64 -13.95 11.17
CA ASP A 15 -1.72 -13.25 12.09
C ASP A 15 -0.34 -13.91 12.16
N ASP A 16 -0.28 -15.25 12.08
CA ASP A 16 0.98 -15.99 12.04
C ASP A 16 1.81 -15.66 10.79
N VAL A 17 1.17 -15.63 9.62
CA VAL A 17 1.83 -15.32 8.34
C VAL A 17 2.30 -13.87 8.34
N VAL A 18 1.45 -12.94 8.78
CA VAL A 18 1.79 -11.51 8.90
C VAL A 18 2.95 -11.33 9.88
N GLY A 19 2.91 -12.02 11.02
CA GLY A 19 3.96 -11.94 12.04
C GLY A 19 5.32 -12.46 11.57
N VAL A 20 5.35 -13.55 10.78
CA VAL A 20 6.58 -14.02 10.11
C VAL A 20 7.07 -13.00 9.10
N LEU A 21 6.17 -12.51 8.25
CA LEU A 21 6.49 -11.57 7.19
C LEU A 21 7.08 -10.25 7.73
N LEU A 22 6.51 -9.72 8.81
CA LEU A 22 7.01 -8.50 9.47
C LEU A 22 8.43 -8.67 10.04
N LYS A 23 8.75 -9.85 10.58
CA LYS A 23 10.09 -10.18 11.07
C LYS A 23 11.10 -10.26 9.93
N ASP A 24 10.74 -10.92 8.83
CA ASP A 24 11.62 -11.15 7.69
C ASP A 24 11.88 -9.86 6.90
N LEU A 25 10.87 -8.99 6.77
CA LEU A 25 10.98 -7.75 5.99
C LEU A 25 11.87 -6.69 6.64
N SER A 26 12.31 -6.88 7.90
CA SER A 26 12.97 -5.84 8.71
C SER A 26 12.21 -4.50 8.63
N PHE A 27 10.88 -4.56 8.54
CA PHE A 27 10.03 -3.39 8.27
C PHE A 27 10.28 -2.26 9.29
N THR A 28 10.63 -2.62 10.51
CA THR A 28 10.95 -1.72 11.63
C THR A 28 12.20 -0.86 11.43
N SER A 29 13.08 -1.17 10.46
CA SER A 29 14.28 -0.37 10.19
C SER A 29 14.13 0.62 9.03
N ALA A 30 13.01 0.58 8.31
CA ALA A 30 12.75 1.50 7.20
C ALA A 30 12.17 2.84 7.70
N ASP A 31 12.48 3.93 6.99
CA ASP A 31 11.82 5.23 7.19
C ASP A 31 10.45 5.29 6.50
N PHE A 32 10.35 4.63 5.36
CA PHE A 32 9.20 4.68 4.47
C PHE A 32 8.84 3.31 3.91
N ALA A 33 7.56 3.06 3.70
CA ALA A 33 7.08 1.90 2.96
C ALA A 33 6.10 2.30 1.84
N PHE A 34 6.09 1.50 0.79
CA PHE A 34 5.17 1.62 -0.34
C PHE A 34 4.53 0.26 -0.53
N CYS A 35 3.21 0.19 -0.50
CA CYS A 35 2.46 -1.06 -0.68
C CYS A 35 1.55 -0.93 -1.91
N CYS A 36 1.57 -1.94 -2.77
CA CYS A 36 0.68 -2.02 -3.92
C CYS A 36 -0.62 -2.73 -3.51
N VAL A 37 -1.68 -1.96 -3.30
CA VAL A 37 -2.95 -2.45 -2.76
C VAL A 37 -3.89 -2.80 -3.90
N GLY A 38 -4.30 -4.07 -3.96
CA GLY A 38 -5.32 -4.58 -4.89
C GLY A 38 -6.64 -4.87 -4.19
N ASP A 39 -7.71 -5.00 -4.98
CA ASP A 39 -9.08 -5.30 -4.53
C ASP A 39 -9.39 -6.80 -4.40
N ASN A 40 -8.49 -7.68 -4.84
CA ASN A 40 -8.66 -9.14 -4.75
C ASN A 40 -8.95 -9.61 -3.31
N GLN A 41 -10.06 -10.33 -3.09
CA GLN A 41 -10.43 -10.87 -1.76
C GLN A 41 -9.98 -12.32 -1.52
N ALA A 42 -9.27 -12.93 -2.47
CA ALA A 42 -8.70 -14.28 -2.34
C ALA A 42 -7.17 -14.23 -2.16
N VAL A 43 -6.63 -15.11 -1.33
CA VAL A 43 -5.18 -15.12 -0.99
C VAL A 43 -4.32 -15.58 -2.17
N LEU A 44 -4.76 -16.60 -2.92
CA LEU A 44 -3.97 -17.29 -3.97
C LEU A 44 -4.73 -17.46 -5.29
N ALA A 45 -5.85 -16.75 -5.50
CA ALA A 45 -6.54 -16.83 -6.78
C ALA A 45 -5.80 -15.95 -7.80
N ASP A 46 -5.09 -16.62 -8.72
CA ASP A 46 -4.55 -15.98 -9.92
C ASP A 46 -5.73 -15.46 -10.75
N ASP A 47 -5.62 -14.19 -11.20
CA ASP A 47 -6.64 -13.46 -11.99
C ASP A 47 -7.87 -12.92 -11.22
N ALA A 48 -7.81 -12.89 -9.89
CA ALA A 48 -8.78 -12.14 -9.09
C ALA A 48 -8.22 -10.74 -8.76
N GLY A 49 -9.00 -9.70 -9.03
CA GLY A 49 -8.64 -8.29 -8.80
C GLY A 49 -8.69 -7.45 -10.07
N SER A 50 -9.29 -6.26 -9.97
CA SER A 50 -9.56 -5.36 -11.09
C SER A 50 -8.87 -4.00 -10.96
N HIS A 51 -8.43 -3.63 -9.75
CA HIS A 51 -7.98 -2.27 -9.48
C HIS A 51 -6.80 -2.21 -8.53
N TRP A 52 -5.84 -1.35 -8.86
CA TRP A 52 -4.63 -1.10 -8.08
C TRP A 52 -4.60 0.31 -7.52
N SER A 53 -4.08 0.44 -6.31
CA SER A 53 -3.92 1.69 -5.59
C SER A 53 -2.62 1.66 -4.78
N LEU A 54 -2.17 2.83 -4.31
CA LEU A 54 -0.91 2.97 -3.60
C LEU A 54 -1.16 3.33 -2.14
N LEU A 55 -0.56 2.58 -1.22
CA LEU A 55 -0.42 2.97 0.18
C LEU A 55 1.03 3.36 0.45
N PHE A 56 1.27 4.63 0.74
CA PHE A 56 2.55 5.16 1.18
C PHE A 56 2.54 5.34 2.70
N ILE A 57 3.54 4.84 3.39
CA ILE A 57 3.63 4.87 4.86
C ILE A 57 4.87 5.65 5.26
N ASP A 58 4.66 6.68 6.06
CA ASP A 58 5.72 7.35 6.81
C ASP A 58 5.77 6.73 8.21
N ILE A 59 6.81 5.90 8.42
CA ILE A 59 6.93 5.08 9.63
C ILE A 59 7.22 5.96 10.85
N LYS A 60 8.02 7.03 10.67
CA LYS A 60 8.38 7.96 11.75
C LYS A 60 7.21 8.88 12.12
N ALA A 61 6.48 9.39 11.12
CA ALA A 61 5.29 10.19 11.35
C ALA A 61 4.10 9.35 11.84
N ASN A 62 4.17 8.02 11.71
CA ASN A 62 3.10 7.09 12.03
C ASN A 62 1.82 7.39 11.22
N VAL A 63 1.96 7.72 9.93
CA VAL A 63 0.85 8.06 9.02
C VAL A 63 0.90 7.22 7.75
N SER A 64 -0.26 6.75 7.32
CA SER A 64 -0.47 5.99 6.09
C SER A 64 -1.28 6.82 5.10
N TYR A 65 -0.70 7.15 3.96
CA TYR A 65 -1.33 7.93 2.91
C TYR A 65 -1.81 6.99 1.79
N HIS A 66 -3.11 6.97 1.52
CA HIS A 66 -3.69 6.18 0.45
C HIS A 66 -3.95 7.06 -0.77
N LEU A 67 -3.42 6.64 -1.92
CA LEU A 67 -3.59 7.30 -3.21
C LEU A 67 -4.29 6.34 -4.17
N ASP A 68 -5.51 6.69 -4.56
CA ASP A 68 -6.35 5.86 -5.42
C ASP A 68 -6.93 6.68 -6.59
N SER A 69 -6.55 6.29 -7.82
CA SER A 69 -7.03 6.93 -9.05
C SER A 69 -8.52 6.69 -9.32
N LEU A 70 -9.14 5.73 -8.62
CA LEU A 70 -10.59 5.51 -8.51
C LEU A 70 -11.08 5.69 -7.06
N SER A 71 -10.35 6.45 -6.22
CA SER A 71 -10.74 6.74 -4.82
C SER A 71 -12.25 6.97 -4.66
N PRO A 72 -12.88 6.39 -3.63
CA PRO A 72 -12.27 5.63 -2.53
C PRO A 72 -12.27 4.09 -2.73
N TYR A 73 -12.17 3.59 -3.97
CA TYR A 73 -12.41 2.18 -4.32
C TYR A 73 -11.65 1.17 -3.44
N ASN A 74 -10.37 1.40 -3.18
CA ASN A 74 -9.52 0.49 -2.40
C ASN A 74 -9.28 0.90 -0.93
N TYR A 75 -10.01 1.90 -0.42
CA TYR A 75 -9.77 2.44 0.93
C TYR A 75 -9.78 1.35 2.02
N GLU A 76 -10.79 0.48 2.03
CA GLU A 76 -10.90 -0.61 3.01
C GLU A 76 -9.75 -1.63 2.90
N ASN A 77 -9.27 -1.90 1.68
CA ASN A 77 -8.13 -2.79 1.46
C ASN A 77 -6.84 -2.14 1.97
N ALA A 78 -6.65 -0.85 1.73
CA ALA A 78 -5.50 -0.09 2.21
C ALA A 78 -5.50 0.03 3.73
N ARG A 79 -6.67 0.24 4.33
CA ARG A 79 -6.86 0.27 5.78
C ARG A 79 -6.42 -1.03 6.44
N LYS A 80 -6.89 -2.18 5.95
CA LYS A 80 -6.49 -3.50 6.45
C LYS A 80 -4.97 -3.72 6.39
N VAL A 81 -4.33 -3.35 5.28
CA VAL A 81 -2.88 -3.43 5.14
C VAL A 81 -2.18 -2.56 6.19
N SER A 82 -2.65 -1.33 6.39
CA SER A 82 -2.10 -0.41 7.39
C SER A 82 -2.24 -0.96 8.82
N GLU A 83 -3.42 -1.49 9.18
CA GLU A 83 -3.69 -2.09 10.48
C GLU A 83 -2.79 -3.30 10.75
N ASN A 84 -2.60 -4.17 9.75
CA ASN A 84 -1.73 -5.35 9.87
C ASN A 84 -0.23 -5.00 9.92
N LEU A 85 0.14 -3.79 9.52
CA LEU A 85 1.46 -3.20 9.76
C LEU A 85 1.55 -2.49 11.13
N SER A 86 0.55 -2.66 12.01
CA SER A 86 0.44 -2.04 13.34
C SER A 86 0.21 -0.53 13.36
N PHE A 87 -0.31 0.06 12.28
CA PHE A 87 -0.74 1.46 12.24
C PHE A 87 -2.22 1.56 12.63
N LYS A 88 -2.59 2.58 13.40
CA LYS A 88 -4.00 2.80 13.77
C LYS A 88 -4.82 3.24 12.55
N GLU A 89 -6.08 2.81 12.48
CA GLU A 89 -7.04 3.25 11.45
C GLU A 89 -7.11 4.78 11.33
N SER A 90 -7.09 5.49 12.46
CA SER A 90 -7.11 6.97 12.51
C SER A 90 -5.97 7.65 11.75
N ASN A 91 -4.96 6.89 11.36
CA ASN A 91 -3.76 7.38 10.70
C ASN A 91 -3.76 7.09 9.19
N VAL A 92 -4.83 6.49 8.65
CA VAL A 92 -5.00 6.29 7.20
C VAL A 92 -5.69 7.51 6.59
N VAL A 93 -4.98 8.20 5.70
CA VAL A 93 -5.43 9.45 5.08
C VAL A 93 -5.55 9.25 3.58
N GLU A 94 -6.75 9.44 3.03
CA GLU A 94 -6.96 9.56 1.59
C GLU A 94 -6.31 10.84 1.07
N ILE A 95 -5.43 10.71 0.09
CA ILE A 95 -4.82 11.83 -0.62
C ILE A 95 -5.37 11.88 -2.04
N SER A 96 -5.80 13.07 -2.46
CA SER A 96 -6.19 13.32 -3.84
C SER A 96 -5.00 13.08 -4.77
N CYS A 97 -5.20 12.25 -5.79
CA CYS A 97 -4.24 12.00 -6.85
C CYS A 97 -4.92 12.10 -8.23
N PRO A 98 -4.15 12.14 -9.33
CA PRO A 98 -4.73 12.15 -10.67
C PRO A 98 -5.72 10.99 -10.88
N ARG A 99 -6.92 11.31 -11.40
CA ARG A 99 -7.93 10.31 -11.72
C ARG A 99 -7.59 9.61 -13.03
N GLN A 100 -7.76 8.29 -13.06
CA GLN A 100 -7.59 7.53 -14.30
C GLN A 100 -8.70 7.85 -15.31
N LYS A 101 -8.38 7.73 -16.60
CA LYS A 101 -9.32 7.97 -17.71
C LYS A 101 -9.84 6.69 -18.35
N ASN A 102 -9.25 5.55 -18.01
CA ASN A 102 -9.62 4.22 -18.48
C ASN A 102 -9.30 3.17 -17.40
N ASP A 103 -9.71 1.93 -17.64
CA ASP A 103 -9.66 0.86 -16.63
C ASP A 103 -8.30 0.17 -16.48
N PHE A 104 -7.27 0.60 -17.22
CA PHE A 104 -5.93 -0.03 -17.23
C PHE A 104 -4.81 0.92 -16.78
N GLU A 105 -5.13 2.17 -16.45
CA GLU A 105 -4.18 3.19 -15.98
C GLU A 105 -3.87 3.11 -14.48
N CYS A 106 -4.63 2.34 -13.70
CA CYS A 106 -4.48 2.26 -12.24
C CYS A 106 -3.06 1.87 -11.82
N GLY A 107 -2.49 0.83 -12.45
CA GLY A 107 -1.11 0.40 -12.20
C GLY A 107 -0.06 1.46 -12.58
N LEU A 108 -0.29 2.22 -13.65
CA LEU A 108 0.59 3.34 -14.04
C LEU A 108 0.53 4.47 -13.00
N ASN A 109 -0.66 4.79 -12.49
CA ASN A 109 -0.82 5.77 -11.42
C ASN A 109 -0.05 5.36 -10.16
N VAL A 110 -0.10 4.08 -9.76
CA VAL A 110 0.70 3.56 -8.63
C VAL A 110 2.20 3.81 -8.85
N LEU A 111 2.73 3.47 -10.02
CA LEU A 111 4.16 3.62 -10.33
C LEU A 111 4.60 5.09 -10.38
N VAL A 112 3.81 5.95 -11.03
CA VAL A 112 4.12 7.38 -11.14
C VAL A 112 4.09 8.05 -9.78
N ASN A 113 3.05 7.81 -8.96
CA ASN A 113 2.96 8.36 -7.61
C ASN A 113 4.10 7.85 -6.73
N THR A 114 4.46 6.56 -6.81
CA THR A 114 5.62 6.00 -6.09
C THR A 114 6.91 6.74 -6.45
N ARG A 115 7.15 6.99 -7.75
CA ARG A 115 8.33 7.72 -8.22
C ARG A 115 8.35 9.16 -7.70
N ILE A 116 7.23 9.88 -7.78
CA ILE A 116 7.14 11.28 -7.33
C ILE A 116 7.40 11.37 -5.82
N ILE A 117 6.73 10.54 -5.02
CA ILE A 117 6.89 10.52 -3.57
C ILE A 117 8.33 10.13 -3.20
N SER A 118 8.90 9.10 -3.82
CA SER A 118 10.28 8.69 -3.57
C SER A 118 11.29 9.81 -3.88
N GLN A 119 11.05 10.59 -4.94
CA GLN A 119 11.91 11.73 -5.27
C GLN A 119 11.78 12.90 -4.29
N GLY A 120 10.59 13.13 -3.73
CA GLY A 120 10.35 14.20 -2.77
C GLY A 120 10.76 13.86 -1.34
N PHE A 121 10.45 12.66 -0.87
CA PHE A 121 10.59 12.24 0.53
C PHE A 121 11.84 11.39 0.78
N CYS A 122 12.24 10.53 -0.16
CA CYS A 122 13.35 9.59 0.09
C CYS A 122 14.72 10.13 -0.34
N LYS A 123 14.80 11.14 -1.22
CA LYS A 123 16.09 11.71 -1.67
C LYS A 123 16.77 12.65 -0.66
N GLY A 124 16.09 13.01 0.43
CA GLY A 124 16.67 13.81 1.53
C GLY A 124 17.15 13.00 2.74
N ALA A 125 17.06 11.65 2.67
CA ALA A 125 17.38 10.74 3.78
C ALA A 125 18.72 10.02 3.58
N ALA A 126 19.75 10.75 3.15
CA ALA A 126 21.13 10.26 3.01
C ALA A 126 22.04 10.93 4.03
#